data_AF-A0A062V781-F1
#
_entry.id   AF-A0A062V781-F1
#
_cell.length_a   1.000
_cell.length_b   1.000
_cell.length_c   1.000
_cell.angle_alpha   90.00
_cell.angle_beta   90.00
_cell.angle_gamma   90.00
#
_symmetry.space_group_name_H-M   'P 1'
#
loop_
_entity.id
_entity.type
_entity.pdbx_description
1 polymer ?
#
loop_
_entity_poly.entity_id
_entity_poly.type
_entity_poly.pdbx_seq_one_letter_code
_entity_poly.pdbx_strand_id
1 'polypeptide(L)'
;MTQRRYDLDWLRIAAFAILILYHCGMFYVSWGWHVKSSHAGPLIEPLMQLANPWRLTLLFLISGAATRFMADKMAAGSFLKARMGRLWPPLILAVLIIVPPQTYYEVLEHVQENGLPQDVWLGDFYRRYITASGNWCDAEGCIVTPTYNHMWFVAYLILYTLALIPLLPLLRRIPARAVTWLLAGPGIFLAPWALLFATRVFLFPLFGESHDFRQDWYLHTLYFGVFLLGFGTAKHQPSLTRRCACAGPCWRSPWRPGPGFRSITAPIRPAMPRRPKPCAFSPAASAKHRPGPPSSASSASSTITSGRGTRRSGARSRRRSFPST
;
A
#
# COMPACT_ATOMS: atom_id res chain seq x y z
N MET A 1 6.17 -18.01 9.86
CA MET A 1 5.65 -16.72 10.35
C MET A 1 5.86 -15.66 9.28
N THR A 2 4.79 -15.24 8.59
CA THR A 2 4.90 -14.13 7.61
C THR A 2 5.24 -12.85 8.36
N GLN A 3 6.45 -12.32 8.19
CA GLN A 3 6.83 -11.03 8.76
C GLN A 3 5.83 -9.96 8.33
N ARG A 4 5.27 -9.25 9.32
CA ARG A 4 4.47 -8.05 9.12
C ARG A 4 5.40 -6.95 8.60
N ARG A 5 5.01 -6.27 7.52
CA ARG A 5 5.81 -5.18 6.93
C ARG A 5 5.48 -3.86 7.61
N TYR A 6 6.31 -3.48 8.58
CA TYR A 6 6.14 -2.24 9.32
C TYR A 6 6.27 -1.00 8.42
N ASP A 7 7.06 -1.08 7.35
CA ASP A 7 7.29 0.04 6.43
C ASP A 7 5.99 0.53 5.76
N LEU A 8 5.13 -0.39 5.31
CA LEU A 8 3.84 -0.05 4.70
C LEU A 8 2.82 0.48 5.71
N ASP A 9 2.91 -0.01 6.95
CA ASP A 9 2.06 0.46 8.05
C ASP A 9 2.44 1.90 8.43
N TRP A 10 3.74 2.22 8.52
CA TRP A 10 4.23 3.57 8.80
C TRP A 10 3.90 4.57 7.69
N LEU A 11 4.09 4.19 6.42
CA LEU A 11 3.70 5.04 5.29
C LEU A 11 2.21 5.40 5.33
N ARG A 12 1.36 4.43 5.71
CA ARG A 12 -0.07 4.67 5.88
C ARG A 12 -0.36 5.61 7.04
N ILE A 13 0.29 5.42 8.19
CA ILE A 13 0.14 6.29 9.37
C ILE A 13 0.55 7.73 9.01
N ALA A 14 1.69 7.92 8.35
CA ALA A 14 2.15 9.23 7.92
C ALA A 14 1.18 9.87 6.92
N ALA A 15 0.69 9.12 5.93
CA ALA A 15 -0.28 9.62 4.97
C ALA A 15 -1.61 10.03 5.62
N PHE A 16 -2.09 9.27 6.61
CA PHE A 16 -3.27 9.68 7.39
C PHE A 16 -3.00 10.86 8.30
N ALA A 17 -1.82 10.97 8.92
CA ALA A 17 -1.46 12.13 9.72
C ALA A 17 -1.46 13.42 8.88
N ILE A 18 -0.87 13.37 7.69
CA ILE A 18 -0.91 14.49 6.72
C ILE A 18 -2.36 14.80 6.34
N LEU A 19 -3.19 13.77 6.10
CA LEU A 19 -4.60 13.95 5.77
C LEU A 19 -5.37 14.64 6.91
N ILE A 20 -5.13 14.26 8.17
CA ILE A 20 -5.78 14.88 9.33
C ILE A 20 -5.38 16.35 9.42
N LEU A 21 -4.08 16.66 9.35
CA LEU A 21 -3.59 18.04 9.37
C LEU A 21 -4.17 18.87 8.22
N TYR A 22 -4.32 18.27 7.04
CA TYR A 22 -4.95 18.91 5.89
C TYR A 22 -6.42 19.30 6.18
N HIS A 23 -7.21 18.41 6.77
CA HIS A 23 -8.60 18.71 7.12
C HIS A 23 -8.70 19.75 8.24
N CYS A 24 -7.78 19.74 9.21
CA CYS A 24 -7.69 20.81 10.19
C CYS A 24 -7.38 22.17 9.53
N GLY A 25 -6.52 22.18 8.51
CA GLY A 25 -6.23 23.37 7.70
C GLY A 25 -7.42 23.87 6.88
N MET A 26 -8.31 22.98 6.42
CA MET A 26 -9.50 23.34 5.62
C MET A 26 -10.51 24.24 6.36
N PHE A 27 -10.40 24.37 7.68
CA PHE A 27 -11.20 25.35 8.43
C PHE A 27 -10.68 26.80 8.30
N TYR A 28 -9.44 26.99 7.85
CA TYR A 28 -8.74 28.28 7.83
C TYR A 28 -8.42 28.81 6.42
N VAL A 29 -8.92 28.17 5.37
CA VAL A 29 -8.70 28.54 3.96
C VAL A 29 -9.82 29.42 3.42
N SER A 30 -9.53 30.22 2.40
CA SER A 30 -10.53 31.11 1.79
C SER A 30 -11.50 30.39 0.83
N TRP A 31 -11.13 29.26 0.23
CA TRP A 31 -11.97 28.52 -0.74
C TRP A 31 -13.08 27.67 -0.10
N GLY A 32 -14.06 27.20 -0.90
CA GLY A 32 -15.28 26.51 -0.43
C GLY A 32 -15.03 25.28 0.47
N TRP A 33 -15.75 25.21 1.59
CA TRP A 33 -15.73 24.10 2.56
C TRP A 33 -16.99 24.12 3.43
N HIS A 34 -17.31 22.99 4.08
CA HIS A 34 -18.56 22.81 4.84
C HIS A 34 -18.76 23.82 5.98
N VAL A 35 -17.69 24.17 6.72
CA VAL A 35 -17.74 25.11 7.86
C VAL A 35 -16.41 25.85 7.96
N LYS A 36 -16.43 27.18 8.09
CA LYS A 36 -15.21 28.01 8.15
C LYS A 36 -15.04 28.74 9.48
N SER A 37 -13.79 29.04 9.81
CA SER A 37 -13.45 29.95 10.91
C SER A 37 -13.54 31.41 10.46
N SER A 38 -13.93 32.30 11.38
CA SER A 38 -13.82 33.75 11.20
C SER A 38 -12.38 34.25 11.00
N HIS A 39 -11.38 33.41 11.28
CA HIS A 39 -9.96 33.70 11.09
C HIS A 39 -9.40 33.07 9.80
N ALA A 40 -10.25 32.67 8.86
CA ALA A 40 -9.80 32.13 7.57
C ALA A 40 -9.00 33.15 6.77
N GLY A 41 -7.95 32.70 6.09
CA GLY A 41 -7.08 33.58 5.31
C GLY A 41 -6.08 32.83 4.42
N PRO A 42 -5.35 33.55 3.55
CA PRO A 42 -4.54 32.94 2.50
C PRO A 42 -3.23 32.29 3.01
N LEU A 43 -2.88 32.50 4.27
CA LEU A 43 -1.56 32.12 4.81
C LEU A 43 -1.29 30.61 4.75
N ILE A 44 -2.31 29.79 4.97
CA ILE A 44 -2.17 28.32 4.99
C ILE A 44 -2.33 27.68 3.60
N GLU A 45 -2.85 28.44 2.62
CA GLU A 45 -3.21 27.92 1.30
C GLU A 45 -2.03 27.33 0.53
N PRO A 46 -0.82 27.94 0.48
CA PRO A 46 0.30 27.36 -0.25
C PRO A 46 0.71 25.99 0.30
N LEU A 47 0.70 25.81 1.62
CA LEU A 47 0.99 24.53 2.26
C LEU A 47 -0.05 23.48 1.89
N MET A 48 -1.31 23.89 1.80
CA MET A 48 -2.42 23.00 1.43
C MET A 48 -2.40 22.65 -0.06
N GLN A 49 -2.11 23.60 -0.94
CA GLN A 49 -1.90 23.32 -2.36
C GLN A 49 -0.75 22.35 -2.58
N LEU A 50 0.33 22.45 -1.79
CA LEU A 50 1.42 21.49 -1.84
C LEU A 50 0.97 20.09 -1.43
N ALA A 51 0.18 19.94 -0.36
CA ALA A 51 -0.29 18.64 0.11
C ALA A 51 -1.40 18.02 -0.78
N ASN A 52 -2.14 18.85 -1.50
CA ASN A 52 -3.35 18.47 -2.23
C ASN A 52 -3.14 17.28 -3.19
N PRO A 53 -2.18 17.32 -4.14
CA PRO A 53 -2.01 16.25 -5.12
C PRO A 53 -1.55 14.91 -4.53
N TRP A 54 -0.84 14.94 -3.42
CA TRP A 54 -0.12 13.78 -2.87
C TRP A 54 -0.92 13.00 -1.85
N ARG A 55 -1.76 13.68 -1.06
CA ARG A 55 -2.38 13.09 0.14
C ARG A 55 -3.18 11.83 -0.19
N LEU A 56 -3.95 11.86 -1.28
CA LEU A 56 -4.84 10.77 -1.67
C LEU A 56 -4.18 9.79 -2.62
N THR A 57 -3.38 10.29 -3.57
CA THR A 57 -2.63 9.44 -4.50
C THR A 57 -1.71 8.48 -3.75
N LEU A 58 -1.04 8.95 -2.69
CA LEU A 58 -0.22 8.09 -1.83
C LEU A 58 -1.06 7.03 -1.10
N LEU A 59 -2.22 7.40 -0.56
CA LEU A 59 -3.11 6.46 0.13
C LEU A 59 -3.66 5.38 -0.82
N PHE A 60 -4.06 5.74 -2.05
CA PHE A 60 -4.50 4.79 -3.06
C PHE A 60 -3.37 3.87 -3.52
N LEU A 61 -2.16 4.40 -3.71
CA LEU A 61 -0.98 3.63 -4.06
C LEU A 61 -0.65 2.57 -3.00
N ILE A 62 -0.58 2.98 -1.73
CA ILE A 62 -0.32 2.08 -0.59
C ILE A 62 -1.45 1.05 -0.46
N SER A 63 -2.71 1.47 -0.64
CA SER A 63 -3.86 0.57 -0.59
C SER A 63 -3.82 -0.47 -1.70
N GLY A 64 -3.41 -0.11 -2.91
CA GLY A 64 -3.19 -1.05 -4.03
C GLY A 64 -2.10 -2.08 -3.73
N ALA A 65 -0.96 -1.62 -3.19
CA ALA A 65 0.14 -2.51 -2.79
C ALA A 65 -0.28 -3.48 -1.68
N ALA A 66 -0.99 -2.99 -0.66
CA ALA A 66 -1.54 -3.83 0.41
C ALA A 66 -2.56 -4.85 -0.12
N THR A 67 -3.40 -4.42 -1.07
CA THR A 67 -4.38 -5.29 -1.74
C THR A 67 -3.71 -6.45 -2.44
N ARG A 68 -2.60 -6.20 -3.13
CA ARG A 68 -1.83 -7.24 -3.81
C ARG A 68 -1.37 -8.33 -2.85
N PHE A 69 -0.78 -7.95 -1.71
CA PHE A 69 -0.30 -8.93 -0.73
C PHE A 69 -1.41 -9.78 -0.11
N MET A 70 -2.62 -9.24 -0.01
CA MET A 70 -3.79 -10.00 0.44
C MET A 70 -4.32 -10.92 -0.68
N ALA A 71 -4.45 -10.40 -1.90
CA ALA A 71 -4.95 -11.14 -3.06
C ALA A 71 -4.06 -12.33 -3.45
N ASP A 72 -2.74 -12.24 -3.23
CA ASP A 72 -1.81 -13.35 -3.50
C ASP A 72 -1.90 -14.48 -2.45
N LYS A 73 -2.48 -14.21 -1.27
CA LYS A 73 -2.56 -15.17 -0.15
C LYS A 73 -3.96 -15.77 0.06
N MET A 74 -4.98 -15.24 -0.60
CA MET A 74 -6.39 -15.55 -0.31
C MET A 74 -7.16 -15.83 -1.59
N ALA A 75 -8.15 -16.72 -1.53
CA ALA A 75 -9.13 -16.88 -2.60
C ALA A 75 -9.98 -15.59 -2.75
N ALA A 76 -10.46 -15.31 -3.97
CA ALA A 76 -11.16 -14.07 -4.30
C ALA A 76 -12.34 -13.77 -3.37
N GLY A 77 -13.17 -14.76 -3.05
CA GLY A 77 -14.31 -14.60 -2.14
C GLY A 77 -13.90 -14.28 -0.70
N SER A 78 -12.85 -14.94 -0.18
CA SER A 78 -12.32 -14.68 1.16
C SER A 78 -11.66 -13.30 1.25
N PHE A 79 -10.95 -12.89 0.20
CA PHE A 79 -10.39 -11.55 0.04
C PHE A 79 -11.49 -10.48 0.06
N LEU A 80 -12.55 -10.66 -0.74
CA LEU A 80 -13.66 -9.72 -0.80
C LEU A 80 -14.35 -9.61 0.56
N LYS A 81 -14.69 -10.74 1.20
CA LYS A 81 -15.33 -10.76 2.53
C LYS A 81 -14.48 -10.05 3.58
N ALA A 82 -13.18 -10.32 3.62
CA ALA A 82 -12.27 -9.68 4.58
C ALA A 82 -12.15 -8.17 4.35
N ARG A 83 -12.20 -7.71 3.10
CA ARG A 83 -12.10 -6.28 2.76
C ARG A 83 -13.40 -5.55 2.99
N MET A 84 -14.52 -6.11 2.52
CA MET A 84 -15.86 -5.54 2.74
C MET A 84 -16.20 -5.47 4.23
N GLY A 85 -15.87 -6.50 5.01
CA GLY A 85 -16.09 -6.50 6.46
C GLY A 85 -15.28 -5.45 7.24
N ARG A 86 -14.24 -4.85 6.64
CA ARG A 86 -13.46 -3.76 7.27
C ARG A 86 -13.83 -2.38 6.75
N LEU A 87 -14.34 -2.28 5.52
CA LEU A 87 -14.64 -0.99 4.87
C LEU A 87 -16.11 -0.57 5.02
N TRP A 88 -17.05 -1.51 4.95
CA TRP A 88 -18.48 -1.19 5.06
C TRP A 88 -18.89 -0.70 6.45
N PRO A 89 -18.51 -1.35 7.57
CA PRO A 89 -18.91 -0.89 8.89
C PRO A 89 -18.54 0.58 9.18
N PRO A 90 -17.28 1.04 8.97
CA PRO A 90 -16.95 2.44 9.20
C PRO A 90 -17.62 3.38 8.21
N LEU A 91 -17.84 2.96 6.95
CA LEU A 91 -18.54 3.79 5.96
C LEU A 91 -20.01 4.03 6.35
N ILE A 92 -20.74 2.97 6.71
CA ILE A 92 -22.16 3.08 7.12
C ILE A 92 -22.26 3.91 8.39
N LEU A 93 -21.41 3.65 9.39
CA LEU A 93 -21.38 4.42 10.62
C LEU A 93 -21.14 5.91 10.34
N ALA A 94 -20.19 6.22 9.46
CA ALA A 94 -19.88 7.61 9.16
C ALA A 94 -21.02 8.30 8.39
N VAL A 95 -21.57 7.67 7.35
CA VAL A 95 -22.69 8.23 6.56
C VAL A 95 -23.94 8.48 7.40
N LEU A 96 -24.21 7.60 8.37
CA LEU A 96 -25.41 7.70 9.21
C LEU A 96 -25.23 8.53 10.47
N ILE A 97 -24.01 8.66 11.03
CA ILE A 97 -23.82 9.29 12.34
C ILE A 97 -22.85 10.47 12.29
N ILE A 98 -21.75 10.35 11.55
CA ILE A 98 -20.68 11.36 11.59
C ILE A 98 -20.89 12.48 10.56
N VAL A 99 -21.37 12.13 9.37
CA VAL A 99 -21.58 13.04 8.25
C VAL A 99 -22.85 13.89 8.39
N PRO A 100 -24.00 13.39 8.92
CA PRO A 100 -25.20 14.21 9.02
C PRO A 100 -25.02 15.48 9.87
N PRO A 101 -24.33 15.47 11.02
CA PRO A 101 -24.03 16.71 11.75
C PRO A 101 -23.23 17.71 10.91
N GLN A 102 -22.27 17.27 10.10
CA GLN A 102 -21.50 18.16 9.22
C GLN A 102 -22.41 18.82 8.18
N THR A 103 -23.25 18.02 7.53
CA THR A 103 -24.21 18.50 6.52
C THR A 103 -25.27 19.41 7.16
N TYR A 104 -25.67 19.16 8.42
CA TYR A 104 -26.60 20.00 9.15
C TYR A 104 -26.04 21.40 9.38
N TYR A 105 -24.79 21.53 9.82
CA TYR A 105 -24.16 22.82 10.04
C TYR A 105 -23.91 23.58 8.74
N GLU A 106 -23.57 22.89 7.66
CA GLU A 106 -23.47 23.46 6.30
C GLU A 106 -24.82 24.06 5.84
N VAL A 107 -25.92 23.32 6.00
CA VAL A 107 -27.27 23.82 5.69
C VAL A 107 -27.66 24.97 6.63
N LEU A 108 -27.32 24.90 7.92
CA LEU A 108 -27.61 25.97 8.87
C LEU A 108 -26.90 27.27 8.52
N GLU A 109 -25.61 27.21 8.16
CA GLU A 109 -24.82 28.38 7.73
C GLU A 109 -25.44 29.00 6.47
N HIS A 110 -25.78 28.18 5.47
CA HIS A 110 -26.46 28.64 4.26
C HIS A 110 -27.82 29.30 4.55
N VAL A 111 -28.61 28.73 5.47
CA VAL A 111 -29.91 29.29 5.88
C VAL A 111 -29.73 30.64 6.59
N GLN A 112 -28.69 30.78 7.42
CA GLN A 112 -28.39 32.03 8.14
C GLN A 112 -27.90 33.13 7.19
N GLU A 113 -26.99 32.80 6.26
CA GLU A 113 -26.44 33.75 5.29
C GLU A 113 -27.49 34.29 4.32
N ASN A 114 -28.44 33.46 3.91
CA ASN A 114 -29.49 33.83 2.95
C ASN A 114 -30.81 34.27 3.61
N GLY A 115 -30.87 34.32 4.95
CA GLY A 115 -32.08 34.70 5.69
C GLY A 115 -33.28 33.78 5.46
N LEU A 116 -33.03 32.49 5.23
CA LEU A 116 -34.07 31.50 4.92
C LEU A 116 -34.81 31.03 6.19
N PRO A 117 -36.07 30.55 6.08
CA PRO A 117 -36.82 30.03 7.23
C PRO A 117 -36.20 28.74 7.80
N GLN A 118 -35.67 28.80 9.02
CA GLN A 118 -34.97 27.67 9.65
C GLN A 118 -35.87 26.44 9.87
N ASP A 119 -37.13 26.64 10.24
CA ASP A 119 -38.11 25.59 10.48
C ASP A 119 -38.38 24.75 9.22
N VAL A 120 -38.48 25.41 8.06
CA VAL A 120 -38.73 24.75 6.77
C VAL A 120 -37.51 23.94 6.30
N TRP A 121 -36.30 24.47 6.52
CA TRP A 121 -35.05 23.91 6.01
C TRP A 121 -34.42 22.85 6.93
N LEU A 122 -34.57 23.00 8.25
CA LEU A 122 -33.96 22.14 9.26
C LEU A 122 -34.96 21.20 9.96
N GLY A 123 -36.27 21.41 9.76
CA GLY A 123 -37.31 20.52 10.27
C GLY A 123 -37.15 19.09 9.78
N ASP A 124 -37.23 18.11 10.69
CA ASP A 124 -37.04 16.68 10.41
C ASP A 124 -35.75 16.35 9.63
N PHE A 125 -34.67 17.14 9.84
CA PHE A 125 -33.44 17.07 9.05
C PHE A 125 -32.93 15.64 8.86
N TYR A 126 -32.80 14.88 9.95
CA TYR A 126 -32.22 13.53 9.89
C TYR A 126 -33.08 12.55 9.08
N ARG A 127 -34.41 12.69 9.15
CA ARG A 127 -35.34 11.89 8.33
C ARG A 127 -35.15 12.24 6.86
N ARG A 128 -35.19 13.53 6.52
CA ARG A 128 -35.02 14.04 5.16
C ARG A 128 -33.65 13.70 4.56
N TYR A 129 -32.61 13.70 5.40
CA TYR A 129 -31.26 13.32 5.04
C TYR A 129 -31.21 11.85 4.60
N ILE A 130 -31.76 10.94 5.42
CA ILE A 130 -31.78 9.50 5.12
C ILE A 130 -32.67 9.18 3.91
N THR A 131 -33.82 9.84 3.77
CA THR A 131 -34.78 9.60 2.68
C THR A 131 -34.44 10.36 1.40
N ALA A 132 -33.31 11.06 1.34
CA ALA A 132 -32.91 11.88 0.18
C ALA A 132 -33.97 12.92 -0.24
N SER A 133 -34.81 13.37 0.71
CA SER A 133 -35.97 14.22 0.43
C SER A 133 -35.83 15.65 0.96
N GLY A 134 -34.61 16.04 1.35
CA GLY A 134 -34.32 17.37 1.88
C GLY A 134 -34.33 18.46 0.81
N ASN A 135 -33.96 18.13 -0.44
CA ASN A 135 -33.89 19.06 -1.57
C ASN A 135 -33.19 20.39 -1.23
N TRP A 136 -32.10 20.32 -0.47
CA TRP A 136 -31.27 21.48 -0.16
C TRP A 136 -30.50 21.90 -1.40
N CYS A 137 -30.99 22.92 -2.09
CA CYS A 137 -30.47 23.39 -3.38
C CYS A 137 -30.12 24.87 -3.32
N ASP A 138 -29.03 25.22 -4.00
CA ASP A 138 -28.57 26.59 -4.23
C ASP A 138 -28.42 26.85 -5.75
N ALA A 139 -27.77 27.96 -6.11
CA ALA A 139 -27.53 28.33 -7.51
C ALA A 139 -26.53 27.40 -8.24
N GLU A 140 -25.78 26.61 -7.48
CA GLU A 140 -24.66 25.78 -7.95
C GLU A 140 -25.06 24.29 -8.02
N GLY A 141 -26.07 23.87 -7.27
CA GLY A 141 -26.67 22.54 -7.35
C GLY A 141 -27.48 22.16 -6.12
N CYS A 142 -27.82 20.88 -6.02
CA CYS A 142 -28.50 20.31 -4.86
C CYS A 142 -27.57 19.34 -4.11
N ILE A 143 -27.58 19.41 -2.79
CA ILE A 143 -26.87 18.45 -1.94
C ILE A 143 -27.57 17.08 -2.07
N VAL A 144 -26.85 16.10 -2.59
CA VAL A 144 -27.34 14.72 -2.70
C VAL A 144 -27.13 14.01 -1.36
N THR A 145 -28.20 13.77 -0.61
CA THR A 145 -28.16 12.99 0.63
C THR A 145 -28.72 11.57 0.42
N PRO A 146 -28.26 10.56 1.17
CA PRO A 146 -27.16 10.58 2.16
C PRO A 146 -25.80 10.79 1.50
N THR A 147 -25.03 11.76 1.99
CA THR A 147 -23.67 12.03 1.50
C THR A 147 -22.64 11.24 2.32
N TYR A 148 -21.49 10.97 1.70
CA TYR A 148 -20.32 10.40 2.37
C TYR A 148 -19.28 11.45 2.74
N ASN A 149 -19.34 12.66 2.19
CA ASN A 149 -18.37 13.76 2.39
C ASN A 149 -16.94 13.22 2.54
N HIS A 150 -16.29 13.41 3.69
CA HIS A 150 -14.89 13.00 3.94
C HIS A 150 -14.60 11.49 3.81
N MET A 151 -15.64 10.65 3.79
CA MET A 151 -15.52 9.20 3.63
C MET A 151 -15.49 8.75 2.17
N TRP A 152 -15.50 9.68 1.22
CA TRP A 152 -15.43 9.37 -0.21
C TRP A 152 -14.24 8.45 -0.55
N PHE A 153 -13.09 8.63 0.11
CA PHE A 153 -11.91 7.76 -0.08
C PHE A 153 -12.25 6.28 0.16
N VAL A 154 -13.01 5.98 1.22
CA VAL A 154 -13.42 4.61 1.57
C VAL A 154 -14.42 4.07 0.56
N ALA A 155 -15.39 4.89 0.13
CA ALA A 155 -16.34 4.51 -0.91
C ALA A 155 -15.63 4.14 -2.22
N TYR A 156 -14.67 4.97 -2.64
CA TYR A 156 -13.84 4.73 -3.82
C TYR A 156 -12.99 3.46 -3.68
N LEU A 157 -12.41 3.21 -2.49
CA LEU A 157 -11.69 1.96 -2.24
C LEU A 157 -12.58 0.72 -2.37
N ILE A 158 -13.84 0.79 -1.95
CA ILE A 158 -14.80 -0.32 -2.12
C ILE A 158 -15.04 -0.56 -3.61
N LEU A 159 -15.36 0.49 -4.38
CA LEU A 159 -15.58 0.41 -5.81
C LEU A 159 -14.37 -0.18 -6.54
N TYR A 160 -13.17 0.31 -6.26
CA TYR A 160 -11.94 -0.19 -6.88
C TYR A 160 -11.59 -1.61 -6.48
N THR A 161 -11.94 -2.01 -5.25
CA THR A 161 -11.80 -3.41 -4.82
C THR A 161 -12.71 -4.32 -5.64
N LEU A 162 -13.97 -3.92 -5.81
CA LEU A 162 -14.96 -4.68 -6.57
C LEU A 162 -14.56 -4.76 -8.05
N ALA A 163 -14.12 -3.65 -8.64
CA ALA A 163 -13.62 -3.59 -10.01
C ALA A 163 -12.34 -4.41 -10.21
N LEU A 164 -11.48 -4.51 -9.20
CA LEU A 164 -10.24 -5.29 -9.28
C LEU A 164 -10.53 -6.80 -9.46
N ILE A 165 -11.57 -7.35 -8.84
CA ILE A 165 -11.86 -8.79 -8.86
C ILE A 165 -12.01 -9.36 -10.27
N PRO A 166 -12.91 -8.84 -11.13
CA PRO A 166 -13.01 -9.29 -12.52
C PRO A 166 -11.78 -8.91 -13.36
N LEU A 167 -11.03 -7.90 -12.94
CA LEU A 167 -9.84 -7.44 -13.65
C LEU A 167 -8.57 -8.27 -13.33
N LEU A 168 -8.52 -8.95 -12.18
CA LEU A 168 -7.41 -9.82 -11.77
C LEU A 168 -6.98 -10.84 -12.83
N PRO A 169 -7.87 -11.63 -13.48
CA PRO A 169 -7.46 -12.56 -14.52
C PRO A 169 -6.81 -11.86 -15.71
N LEU A 170 -7.30 -10.67 -16.09
CA LEU A 170 -6.71 -9.87 -17.16
C LEU A 170 -5.33 -9.33 -16.76
N LEU A 171 -5.19 -8.79 -15.54
CA LEU A 171 -3.90 -8.32 -15.02
C LEU A 171 -2.85 -9.44 -14.96
N ARG A 172 -3.27 -10.68 -14.71
CA ARG A 172 -2.36 -11.85 -14.69
C ARG A 172 -1.86 -12.24 -16.08
N ARG A 173 -2.55 -11.84 -17.15
CA ARG A 173 -2.13 -12.06 -18.55
C ARG A 173 -1.09 -11.05 -19.03
N ILE A 174 -0.94 -9.91 -18.35
CA ILE A 174 0.03 -8.89 -18.74
C ILE A 174 1.45 -9.45 -18.57
N PRO A 175 2.30 -9.39 -19.60
CA PRO A 175 3.64 -9.95 -19.54
C PRO A 175 4.45 -9.24 -18.44
N ALA A 176 5.10 -10.02 -17.58
CA ALA A 176 5.89 -9.49 -16.47
C ALA A 176 6.95 -8.47 -16.93
N ARG A 177 7.45 -8.60 -18.17
CA ARG A 177 8.41 -7.68 -18.80
C ARG A 177 7.86 -6.26 -18.98
N ALA A 178 6.60 -6.12 -19.42
CA ALA A 178 5.96 -4.82 -19.61
C ALA A 178 5.77 -4.12 -18.25
N VAL A 179 5.34 -4.89 -17.24
CA VAL A 179 5.19 -4.39 -15.87
C VAL A 179 6.54 -4.00 -15.27
N THR A 180 7.60 -4.80 -15.48
CA THR A 180 8.94 -4.42 -15.01
C THR A 180 9.50 -3.19 -15.71
N TRP A 181 9.25 -3.00 -17.01
CA TRP A 181 9.76 -1.81 -17.70
C TRP A 181 9.10 -0.53 -17.16
N LEU A 182 7.79 -0.59 -16.91
CA LEU A 182 7.04 0.51 -16.31
C LEU A 182 7.45 0.77 -14.84
N LEU A 183 7.78 -0.28 -14.09
CA LEU A 183 7.98 -0.23 -12.64
C LEU A 183 9.44 -0.46 -12.20
N ALA A 184 10.41 -0.39 -13.10
CA ALA A 184 11.84 -0.47 -12.78
C ALA A 184 12.60 0.79 -13.20
N GLY A 185 13.69 1.07 -12.48
CA GLY A 185 14.53 2.23 -12.75
C GLY A 185 13.77 3.56 -12.55
N PRO A 186 13.92 4.56 -13.44
CA PRO A 186 13.23 5.83 -13.32
C PRO A 186 11.71 5.71 -13.52
N GLY A 187 11.21 4.62 -14.12
CA GLY A 187 9.79 4.38 -14.35
C GLY A 187 8.93 4.36 -13.08
N ILE A 188 9.51 3.98 -11.92
CA ILE A 188 8.79 4.00 -10.63
C ILE A 188 8.39 5.43 -10.21
N PHE A 189 9.19 6.42 -10.57
CA PHE A 189 8.91 7.82 -10.27
C PHE A 189 8.17 8.48 -11.44
N LEU A 190 8.59 8.20 -12.67
CA LEU A 190 7.99 8.80 -13.87
C LEU A 190 6.57 8.31 -14.13
N ALA A 191 6.23 7.04 -13.87
CA ALA A 191 4.90 6.52 -14.20
C ALA A 191 3.78 7.16 -13.36
N PRO A 192 3.88 7.30 -12.02
CA PRO A 192 2.90 8.04 -11.24
C PRO A 192 2.80 9.51 -11.66
N TRP A 193 3.94 10.17 -11.92
CA TRP A 193 3.97 11.56 -12.36
C TRP A 193 3.34 11.75 -13.75
N ALA A 194 3.65 10.87 -14.70
CA ALA A 194 3.10 10.90 -16.04
C ALA A 194 1.59 10.62 -16.02
N LEU A 195 1.12 9.68 -15.17
CA LEU A 195 -0.30 9.45 -14.97
C LEU A 195 -0.99 10.70 -14.42
N LEU A 196 -0.44 11.30 -13.35
CA LEU A 196 -0.96 12.53 -12.75
C LEU A 196 -1.04 13.68 -13.76
N PHE A 197 0.04 13.89 -14.50
CA PHE A 197 0.14 14.94 -15.51
C PHE A 197 -0.86 14.70 -16.66
N ALA A 198 -0.90 13.49 -17.22
CA ALA A 198 -1.80 13.15 -18.31
C ALA A 198 -3.27 13.31 -17.90
N THR A 199 -3.68 12.77 -16.75
CA THR A 199 -5.06 12.94 -16.28
C THR A 199 -5.39 14.41 -16.06
N ARG A 200 -4.44 15.20 -15.55
CA ARG A 200 -4.69 16.62 -15.27
C ARG A 200 -4.71 17.50 -16.52
N VAL A 201 -3.96 17.17 -17.57
CA VAL A 201 -3.99 17.93 -18.82
C VAL A 201 -5.19 17.54 -19.68
N PHE A 202 -5.53 16.26 -19.75
CA PHE A 202 -6.53 15.78 -20.70
C PHE A 202 -7.93 15.60 -20.10
N LEU A 203 -8.05 15.11 -18.87
CA LEU A 203 -9.35 14.75 -18.29
C LEU A 203 -9.90 15.84 -17.37
N PHE A 204 -9.04 16.52 -16.60
CA PHE A 204 -9.48 17.58 -15.69
C PHE A 204 -10.25 18.73 -16.39
N PRO A 205 -9.82 19.25 -17.56
CA PRO A 205 -10.56 20.32 -18.24
C PRO A 205 -11.93 19.88 -18.80
N LEU A 206 -12.13 18.57 -18.99
CA LEU A 206 -13.37 18.02 -19.57
C LEU A 206 -14.40 17.67 -18.49
N PHE A 207 -13.96 17.10 -17.37
CA PHE A 207 -14.84 16.53 -16.35
C PHE A 207 -14.82 17.27 -15.01
N GLY A 208 -13.76 18.05 -14.72
CA GLY A 208 -13.58 18.70 -13.42
C GLY A 208 -13.37 17.73 -12.25
N GLU A 209 -13.63 18.21 -11.04
CA GLU A 209 -13.63 17.43 -9.79
C GLU A 209 -14.99 17.61 -9.10
N SER A 210 -15.78 16.55 -9.00
CA SER A 210 -17.13 16.60 -8.40
C SER A 210 -17.24 15.79 -7.11
N HIS A 211 -16.36 14.80 -6.91
CA HIS A 211 -16.42 13.82 -5.83
C HIS A 211 -17.72 12.98 -5.81
N ASP A 212 -18.53 13.01 -6.88
CA ASP A 212 -19.65 12.08 -7.11
C ASP A 212 -19.15 10.89 -7.93
N PHE A 213 -19.14 9.69 -7.34
CA PHE A 213 -18.67 8.47 -7.99
C PHE A 213 -19.43 8.09 -9.28
N ARG A 214 -20.54 8.76 -9.62
CA ARG A 214 -21.28 8.50 -10.87
C ARG A 214 -20.73 9.27 -12.07
N GLN A 215 -20.16 10.45 -11.82
CA GLN A 215 -19.80 11.39 -12.88
C GLN A 215 -18.30 11.74 -12.87
N ASP A 216 -17.56 11.29 -11.86
CA ASP A 216 -16.17 11.69 -11.66
C ASP A 216 -15.16 10.84 -12.45
N TRP A 217 -15.25 10.92 -13.78
CA TRP A 217 -14.38 10.17 -14.69
C TRP A 217 -12.90 10.53 -14.55
N TYR A 218 -12.60 11.79 -14.21
CA TYR A 218 -11.24 12.24 -13.93
C TYR A 218 -10.67 11.56 -12.68
N LEU A 219 -11.35 11.68 -11.52
CA LEU A 219 -10.86 11.05 -10.29
C LEU A 219 -10.87 9.53 -10.38
N HIS A 220 -11.83 8.93 -11.10
CA HIS A 220 -11.82 7.50 -11.35
C HIS A 220 -10.56 7.04 -12.07
N THR A 221 -10.21 7.69 -13.16
CA THR A 221 -9.02 7.35 -13.95
C THR A 221 -7.75 7.56 -13.13
N LEU A 222 -7.67 8.66 -12.41
CA LEU A 222 -6.51 9.02 -11.59
C LEU A 222 -6.30 8.03 -10.44
N TYR A 223 -7.27 7.89 -9.54
CA TYR A 223 -7.10 7.09 -8.33
C TYR A 223 -7.12 5.59 -8.62
N PHE A 224 -7.93 5.12 -9.57
CA PHE A 224 -7.89 3.72 -9.98
C PHE A 224 -6.56 3.38 -10.66
N GLY A 225 -6.05 4.28 -11.53
CA GLY A 225 -4.74 4.11 -12.16
C GLY A 225 -3.61 4.02 -11.13
N VAL A 226 -3.58 4.94 -10.16
CA VAL A 226 -2.58 4.92 -9.07
C VAL A 226 -2.74 3.69 -8.18
N PHE A 227 -3.97 3.27 -7.89
CA PHE A 227 -4.26 2.03 -7.17
C PHE A 227 -3.71 0.79 -7.89
N LEU A 228 -3.88 0.71 -9.22
CA LEU A 228 -3.34 -0.38 -10.04
C LEU A 228 -1.80 -0.34 -10.11
N LEU A 229 -1.20 0.85 -10.21
CA LEU A 229 0.27 1.01 -10.11
C LEU A 229 0.79 0.46 -8.77
N GLY A 230 0.12 0.79 -7.66
CA GLY A 230 0.41 0.25 -6.34
C GLY A 230 0.29 -1.28 -6.31
N PHE A 231 -0.76 -1.82 -6.91
CA PHE A 231 -0.97 -3.27 -7.03
C PHE A 231 0.12 -3.98 -7.86
N GLY A 232 0.64 -3.33 -8.90
CA GLY A 232 1.71 -3.85 -9.76
C GLY A 232 3.08 -3.84 -9.08
N THR A 233 3.42 -2.75 -8.38
CA THR A 233 4.75 -2.54 -7.76
C THR A 233 5.06 -3.57 -6.67
N ALA A 234 4.05 -4.02 -5.94
CA ALA A 234 4.19 -5.01 -4.86
C ALA A 234 4.80 -6.35 -5.30
N LYS A 235 4.75 -6.72 -6.60
CA LYS A 235 5.30 -7.98 -7.15
C LYS A 235 6.82 -7.91 -7.42
N HIS A 236 7.39 -6.72 -7.65
CA HIS A 236 8.77 -6.55 -8.14
C HIS A 236 9.80 -6.15 -7.07
N GLN A 237 9.48 -6.43 -5.80
CA GLN A 237 10.27 -6.02 -4.64
C GLN A 237 11.58 -6.77 -4.29
N PRO A 238 12.18 -7.69 -5.09
CA PRO A 238 13.59 -8.04 -4.83
C PRO A 238 14.54 -6.84 -5.04
N SER A 239 14.10 -5.76 -5.72
CA SER A 239 14.96 -4.66 -6.16
C SER A 239 14.88 -3.37 -5.33
N LEU A 240 13.76 -3.08 -4.65
CA LEU A 240 13.59 -1.81 -3.92
C LEU A 240 14.41 -1.78 -2.62
N THR A 241 14.44 -2.89 -1.88
CA THR A 241 15.27 -3.03 -0.67
C THR A 241 16.77 -2.99 -0.99
N ARG A 242 17.17 -3.43 -2.20
CA ARG A 242 18.55 -3.33 -2.68
C ARG A 242 18.96 -1.91 -3.07
N ARG A 243 18.02 -1.07 -3.52
CA ARG A 243 18.31 0.31 -3.95
C ARG A 243 18.27 1.30 -2.80
N CYS A 244 17.32 1.17 -1.86
CA CYS A 244 17.33 1.97 -0.62
C CYS A 244 18.51 1.65 0.30
N ALA A 245 19.11 0.46 0.16
CA ALA A 245 20.36 0.12 0.85
C ALA A 245 21.60 0.84 0.27
N CYS A 246 21.51 1.37 -0.95
CA CYS A 246 22.64 2.03 -1.62
C CYS A 246 22.53 3.57 -1.67
N ALA A 247 21.39 4.15 -1.29
CA ALA A 247 21.17 5.60 -1.26
C ALA A 247 20.95 6.07 0.19
N GLY A 248 22.05 6.30 0.91
CA GLY A 248 22.06 6.95 2.22
C GLY A 248 21.90 6.02 3.43
N PRO A 249 22.40 6.43 4.62
CA PRO A 249 22.46 5.57 5.79
C PRO A 249 21.06 5.08 6.15
N CYS A 250 20.91 3.77 6.06
CA CYS A 250 19.80 2.98 6.57
C CYS A 250 19.10 3.69 7.72
N TRP A 251 17.90 4.22 7.46
CA TRP A 251 17.00 4.77 8.46
C TRP A 251 16.58 3.61 9.37
N ARG A 252 17.48 3.21 10.28
CA ARG A 252 17.14 2.39 11.42
C ARG A 252 16.16 3.24 12.21
N SER A 253 14.94 2.74 12.39
CA SER A 253 14.00 3.40 13.30
C SER A 253 14.72 3.66 14.63
N PRO A 254 14.63 4.88 15.21
CA PRO A 254 15.15 5.14 16.54
C PRO A 254 14.50 4.25 17.60
N TRP A 255 13.32 3.73 17.29
CA TRP A 255 12.49 2.91 18.16
C TRP A 255 12.68 1.43 17.83
N ARG A 256 13.84 0.88 18.18
CA ARG A 256 13.90 -0.52 18.61
C ARG A 256 13.56 -0.52 20.10
N PRO A 257 12.49 -1.20 20.55
CA PRO A 257 12.37 -1.51 21.96
C PRO A 257 13.64 -2.29 22.33
N GLY A 258 14.39 -1.81 23.32
CA GLY A 258 15.53 -2.53 23.87
C GLY A 258 15.09 -3.95 24.30
N PRO A 259 16.03 -4.90 24.42
CA PRO A 259 15.74 -6.25 24.88
C PRO A 259 15.27 -6.22 26.35
N GLY A 260 13.99 -5.92 26.56
CA GLY A 260 13.42 -5.69 27.89
C GLY A 260 11.90 -5.62 27.96
N PHE A 261 11.18 -5.43 26.83
CA PHE A 261 9.72 -5.40 26.87
C PHE A 261 9.13 -6.81 26.60
N ARG A 262 9.02 -7.62 27.66
CA ARG A 262 8.21 -8.85 27.62
C ARG A 262 6.72 -8.46 27.63
N SER A 263 5.98 -8.99 26.67
CA SER A 263 4.52 -8.86 26.60
C SER A 263 3.85 -9.38 27.88
N ILE A 264 2.93 -8.60 28.43
CA ILE A 264 2.18 -8.84 29.68
C ILE A 264 1.19 -10.03 29.60
N THR A 265 1.14 -10.78 28.49
CA THR A 265 0.20 -11.88 28.32
C THR A 265 0.92 -13.23 28.23
N ALA A 266 1.33 -13.79 29.37
CA ALA A 266 1.63 -15.21 29.50
C ALA A 266 1.30 -15.70 30.92
N PRO A 267 0.62 -16.85 31.09
CA PRO A 267 0.24 -17.34 32.41
C PRO A 267 1.46 -17.85 33.18
N ILE A 268 1.49 -17.52 34.47
CA ILE A 268 2.58 -17.83 35.42
C ILE A 268 2.59 -19.35 35.68
N ARG A 269 3.70 -20.03 35.36
CA ARG A 269 4.02 -21.38 35.88
C ARG A 269 5.05 -21.25 37.01
N PRO A 270 4.90 -21.94 38.16
CA PRO A 270 5.88 -21.86 39.24
C PRO A 270 7.17 -22.59 38.89
N ALA A 271 8.30 -22.01 39.31
CA ALA A 271 9.65 -22.45 39.01
C ALA A 271 10.12 -23.56 39.98
N MET A 272 10.71 -24.63 39.43
CA MET A 272 11.57 -25.55 40.20
C MET A 272 13.03 -25.13 40.11
N PRO A 273 13.85 -25.24 41.18
CA PRO A 273 15.25 -24.85 41.17
C PRO A 273 16.14 -25.88 40.46
N ARG A 274 17.06 -25.39 39.61
CA ARG A 274 18.06 -26.18 38.88
C ARG A 274 19.33 -26.37 39.72
N ARG A 275 19.84 -27.61 39.78
CA ARG A 275 21.16 -27.97 40.36
C ARG A 275 22.31 -27.46 39.46
N PRO A 276 23.49 -27.11 40.02
CA PRO A 276 24.64 -26.67 39.24
C PRO A 276 25.44 -27.85 38.65
N LYS A 277 26.02 -27.64 37.46
CA LYS A 277 27.01 -28.55 36.83
C LYS A 277 28.42 -27.97 37.01
N PRO A 278 29.46 -28.79 37.25
CA PRO A 278 30.83 -28.31 37.47
C PRO A 278 31.58 -28.04 36.15
N CYS A 279 32.56 -27.13 36.25
CA CYS A 279 33.47 -26.70 35.20
C CYS A 279 34.55 -27.75 34.91
N ALA A 280 34.97 -27.87 33.64
CA ALA A 280 36.22 -28.54 33.28
C ALA A 280 36.99 -27.68 32.27
N PHE A 281 38.25 -27.42 32.64
CA PHE A 281 39.28 -26.66 31.95
C PHE A 281 39.81 -27.38 30.70
N SER A 282 40.28 -26.59 29.74
CA SER A 282 41.07 -27.03 28.58
C SER A 282 42.41 -26.27 28.61
N PRO A 283 43.54 -26.89 28.26
CA PRO A 283 44.72 -26.14 27.85
C PRO A 283 45.20 -26.52 26.45
N ALA A 284 45.70 -25.51 25.74
CA ALA A 284 46.33 -25.61 24.44
C ALA A 284 47.86 -25.37 24.53
N ALA A 285 48.56 -25.93 23.54
CA ALA A 285 49.87 -25.55 22.98
C ALA A 285 51.18 -25.91 23.71
N SER A 286 52.07 -26.62 23.01
CA SER A 286 53.47 -26.20 22.83
C SER A 286 54.15 -26.96 21.68
N ALA A 287 54.94 -26.25 20.88
CA ALA A 287 55.77 -26.76 19.78
C ALA A 287 57.26 -26.65 20.16
N LYS A 288 58.09 -27.64 19.78
CA LYS A 288 59.49 -27.47 19.27
C LYS A 288 60.23 -28.81 19.10
N HIS A 289 61.16 -28.79 18.13
CA HIS A 289 62.33 -29.64 17.88
C HIS A 289 62.26 -30.90 16.98
N ARG A 290 62.94 -30.79 15.82
CA ARG A 290 63.69 -31.82 15.05
C ARG A 290 65.19 -31.73 15.46
N PRO A 291 66.12 -32.70 15.21
CA PRO A 291 66.31 -33.49 13.97
C PRO A 291 66.82 -34.96 14.07
N GLY A 292 66.90 -35.70 12.94
CA GLY A 292 67.90 -36.76 12.67
C GLY A 292 67.43 -38.25 12.52
N PRO A 293 67.85 -39.01 11.47
CA PRO A 293 67.44 -40.41 11.13
C PRO A 293 68.47 -41.49 11.62
N PRO A 294 68.47 -42.82 11.29
CA PRO A 294 67.86 -43.57 10.15
C PRO A 294 67.32 -45.02 10.37
N SER A 295 66.88 -45.62 9.24
CA SER A 295 66.81 -47.06 8.86
C SER A 295 65.84 -48.02 9.57
N SER A 296 64.89 -48.61 8.83
CA SER A 296 64.98 -49.99 8.29
C SER A 296 63.66 -50.51 7.67
N ALA A 297 63.76 -50.92 6.41
CA ALA A 297 63.22 -52.14 5.77
C ALA A 297 61.74 -52.57 5.80
N SER A 298 61.36 -53.13 4.63
CA SER A 298 60.30 -54.14 4.35
C SER A 298 58.86 -53.62 4.24
N SER A 299 58.02 -54.02 3.28
CA SER A 299 58.10 -54.75 1.99
C SER A 299 56.66 -54.74 1.40
N ALA A 300 56.55 -54.84 0.07
CA ALA A 300 55.43 -55.35 -0.76
C ALA A 300 53.97 -54.87 -0.49
N SER A 301 53.06 -54.66 -1.44
CA SER A 301 52.95 -55.17 -2.81
C SER A 301 51.98 -54.32 -3.63
N SER A 302 52.21 -54.38 -4.93
CA SER A 302 51.46 -53.89 -6.10
C SER A 302 49.94 -54.15 -6.12
N THR A 303 49.19 -53.32 -6.87
CA THR A 303 48.51 -53.74 -8.11
C THR A 303 48.15 -52.51 -8.97
N ILE A 304 48.63 -52.52 -10.22
CA ILE A 304 48.44 -51.55 -11.29
C ILE A 304 47.23 -51.96 -12.14
N THR A 305 46.39 -51.00 -12.52
CA THR A 305 45.32 -51.17 -13.53
C THR A 305 45.81 -50.64 -14.89
N SER A 306 45.65 -51.43 -15.96
CA SER A 306 46.06 -51.10 -17.33
C SER A 306 44.91 -51.26 -18.34
N GLY A 307 45.01 -50.55 -19.47
CA GLY A 307 44.27 -50.79 -20.73
C GLY A 307 43.13 -49.80 -20.99
N ARG A 308 43.25 -48.73 -21.80
CA ARG A 308 43.31 -48.69 -23.30
C ARG A 308 42.43 -49.77 -23.93
N GLY A 309 41.40 -49.52 -24.75
CA GLY A 309 41.06 -48.37 -25.57
C GLY A 309 40.86 -48.88 -27.00
N THR A 310 39.62 -48.99 -27.49
CA THR A 310 39.35 -49.33 -28.90
C THR A 310 37.95 -48.90 -29.38
N ARG A 311 37.92 -48.49 -30.65
CA ARG A 311 36.81 -48.42 -31.63
C ARG A 311 35.97 -47.13 -31.73
N ARG A 312 36.39 -46.31 -32.71
CA ARG A 312 35.55 -45.44 -33.56
C ARG A 312 35.17 -46.22 -34.85
N SER A 313 33.90 -46.16 -35.23
CA SER A 313 33.40 -46.36 -36.61
C SER A 313 32.10 -45.53 -36.73
N GLY A 314 32.01 -44.56 -37.66
CA GLY A 314 31.17 -44.62 -38.89
C GLY A 314 29.66 -44.46 -38.58
N ALA A 315 28.79 -43.70 -39.25
CA ALA A 315 28.73 -42.98 -40.53
C ALA A 315 27.56 -41.96 -40.42
N ARG A 316 27.66 -40.72 -40.94
CA ARG A 316 27.17 -40.21 -42.24
C ARG A 316 25.62 -39.96 -42.38
N SER A 317 25.30 -38.68 -42.66
CA SER A 317 24.09 -38.12 -43.35
C SER A 317 22.76 -38.12 -42.57
N ARG A 318 21.83 -37.15 -42.65
CA ARG A 318 21.40 -36.25 -43.74
C ARG A 318 20.83 -34.91 -43.20
N ARG A 319 20.94 -33.87 -44.05
CA ARG A 319 20.18 -32.60 -44.04
C ARG A 319 18.76 -32.80 -44.60
N ARG A 320 17.81 -31.92 -44.19
CA ARG A 320 16.72 -31.22 -44.93
C ARG A 320 15.55 -30.93 -43.96
N SER A 321 15.32 -29.68 -43.53
CA SER A 321 14.54 -28.57 -44.15
C SER A 321 13.00 -28.73 -44.05
N PHE A 322 12.38 -27.71 -43.43
CA PHE A 322 10.98 -27.19 -43.40
C PHE A 322 10.12 -27.40 -44.68
N PRO A 323 8.78 -27.10 -44.75
CA PRO A 323 8.00 -26.07 -44.00
C PRO A 323 6.49 -26.34 -43.66
N SER A 324 5.92 -25.35 -42.95
CA SER A 324 4.55 -24.75 -43.00
C SER A 324 3.29 -25.58 -43.29
N THR A 325 2.32 -25.44 -42.38
CA THR A 325 0.93 -25.00 -42.65
C THR A 325 0.42 -24.23 -41.45
#